data_AF-A0AAP9KAA6-F1
#
_entry.id   AF-A0AAP9KAA6-F1
#
_cell.length_a   1.000
_cell.length_b   1.000
_cell.length_c   1.000
_cell.angle_alpha   90.00
_cell.angle_beta   90.00
_cell.angle_gamma   90.00
#
_symmetry.space_group_name_H-M   'P 1'
#
loop_
_entity.id
_entity.type
_entity.pdbx_description
1 polymer ?
#
loop_
_entity_poly.entity_id
_entity_poly.type
_entity_poly.pdbx_seq_one_letter_code
_entity_poly.pdbx_strand_id
1 'polypeptide(L)'
;MYTDEAEAIIASQPPEAVATGELMVLKNTIKRKVSGPNKSRLLRLANSDLGSLCTRANSGNIEQIRTMFQTMVQLVRAGNLGQFETEIARAKTEF
;
A
#
# COMPACT_ATOMS: atom_id res chain seq x y z
N MET A 1 -10.90 -18.17 21.18
CA MET A 1 -11.88 -18.43 20.11
C MET A 1 -12.31 -17.11 19.43
N TYR A 2 -11.35 -16.22 19.11
CA TYR A 2 -11.59 -14.92 18.46
C TYR A 2 -10.68 -14.69 17.23
N THR A 3 -9.77 -15.64 16.96
CA THR A 3 -8.83 -15.57 15.84
C THR A 3 -9.48 -15.98 14.53
N ASP A 4 -10.38 -16.97 14.57
CA ASP A 4 -10.97 -17.57 13.36
C ASP A 4 -11.99 -16.65 12.67
N GLU A 5 -12.72 -15.81 13.44
CA GLU A 5 -13.68 -14.86 12.87
C GLU A 5 -13.00 -13.68 12.16
N ALA A 6 -11.85 -13.21 12.67
CA ALA A 6 -11.10 -12.13 12.04
C ALA A 6 -10.49 -12.56 10.70
N GLU A 7 -9.98 -13.79 10.61
CA GLU A 7 -9.46 -14.35 9.35
C GLU A 7 -10.58 -14.59 8.32
N ALA A 8 -11.75 -15.07 8.76
CA ALA A 8 -12.90 -15.26 7.89
C ALA A 8 -13.47 -13.94 7.32
N ILE A 9 -13.45 -12.86 8.11
CA ILE A 9 -13.85 -11.52 7.66
C ILE A 9 -12.86 -10.99 6.61
N ILE A 10 -11.55 -11.21 6.79
CA ILE A 10 -10.53 -10.77 5.81
C ILE A 10 -10.68 -11.55 4.50
N ALA A 11 -11.00 -12.85 4.54
CA ALA A 11 -11.20 -13.70 3.37
C ALA A 11 -12.44 -13.32 2.54
N SER A 12 -13.39 -12.58 3.12
CA SER A 12 -14.65 -12.17 2.48
C SER A 12 -14.69 -10.69 2.09
N GLN A 13 -13.60 -9.95 2.30
CA GLN A 13 -13.52 -8.55 1.87
C GLN A 13 -13.34 -8.42 0.36
N PRO A 14 -14.00 -7.43 -0.28
CA PRO A 14 -13.76 -7.14 -1.69
C PRO A 14 -12.29 -6.73 -1.89
N PRO A 15 -11.66 -7.12 -3.01
CA PRO A 15 -10.26 -6.79 -3.33
C PRO A 15 -9.89 -5.31 -3.12
N GLU A 16 -10.79 -4.40 -3.48
CA GLU A 16 -10.61 -2.96 -3.29
C GLU A 16 -10.46 -2.57 -1.81
N ALA A 17 -11.23 -3.19 -0.91
CA ALA A 17 -11.15 -2.93 0.52
C ALA A 17 -9.82 -3.45 1.10
N VAL A 18 -9.38 -4.63 0.65
CA VAL A 18 -8.08 -5.20 1.05
C VAL A 18 -6.93 -4.29 0.59
N ALA A 19 -6.92 -3.87 -0.68
CA ALA A 19 -5.91 -2.95 -1.21
C ALA A 19 -5.91 -1.61 -0.47
N THR A 20 -7.09 -1.07 -0.17
CA THR A 20 -7.23 0.19 0.59
C THR A 20 -6.67 0.07 2.02
N GLY A 21 -6.90 -1.06 2.68
CA GLY A 21 -6.34 -1.37 4.00
C GLY A 21 -4.81 -1.36 3.98
N GLU A 22 -4.21 -2.05 3.02
CA GLU A 22 -2.75 -2.10 2.83
C GLU A 22 -2.16 -0.70 2.51
N LEU A 23 -2.83 0.09 1.67
CA LEU A 23 -2.45 1.48 1.42
C LEU A 23 -2.51 2.34 2.70
N MET A 24 -3.47 2.09 3.57
CA MET A 24 -3.57 2.79 4.87
C MET A 24 -2.38 2.44 5.77
N VAL A 25 -1.96 1.18 5.79
CA VAL A 25 -0.74 0.74 6.52
C VAL A 25 0.50 1.45 5.99
N LEU A 26 0.64 1.55 4.66
CA LEU A 26 1.73 2.30 4.03
C LEU A 26 1.72 3.78 4.42
N LYS A 27 0.58 4.46 4.28
CA LYS A 27 0.43 5.88 4.66
C LYS A 27 0.75 6.11 6.13
N ASN A 28 0.31 5.22 7.02
CA ASN A 28 0.63 5.31 8.44
C ASN A 28 2.12 5.08 8.72
N THR A 29 2.76 4.18 7.97
CA THR A 29 4.21 3.96 8.04
C THR A 29 4.97 5.22 7.62
N ILE A 30 4.60 5.85 6.49
CA ILE A 30 5.18 7.12 6.04
C ILE A 30 5.02 8.18 7.12
N LYS A 31 3.82 8.34 7.69
CA LYS A 31 3.55 9.34 8.73
C LYS A 31 4.43 9.19 9.97
N ARG A 32 4.80 7.95 10.33
CA ARG A 32 5.59 7.61 11.52
C ARG A 32 7.10 7.64 11.26
N LYS A 33 7.55 7.25 10.06
CA LYS A 33 8.97 7.01 9.76
C LYS A 33 9.63 8.12 8.95
N VAL A 34 8.85 8.96 8.27
CA VAL A 34 9.37 10.03 7.42
C VAL A 34 8.99 11.38 8.03
N SER A 35 9.93 12.33 8.02
CA SER A 35 9.76 13.68 8.56
C SER A 35 10.04 14.75 7.49
N GLY A 36 9.69 16.00 7.81
CA GLY A 36 9.97 17.15 6.96
C GLY A 36 9.31 17.12 5.58
N PRO A 37 9.91 17.75 4.55
CA PRO A 37 9.31 17.89 3.23
C PRO A 37 9.04 16.55 2.52
N ASN A 38 9.85 15.53 2.83
CA ASN A 38 9.68 14.19 2.28
C ASN A 38 8.36 13.55 2.72
N LYS A 39 7.93 13.73 3.97
CA LYS A 39 6.67 13.17 4.47
C LYS A 39 5.47 13.59 3.62
N SER A 40 5.33 14.90 3.40
CA SER A 40 4.23 15.46 2.63
C SER A 40 4.29 15.04 1.16
N ARG A 41 5.50 14.95 0.60
CA ARG A 41 5.70 14.48 -0.78
C ARG A 41 5.27 13.03 -0.96
N LEU A 42 5.76 12.12 -0.12
CA LEU A 42 5.43 10.69 -0.23
C LEU A 42 3.95 10.41 0.05
N LEU A 43 3.32 11.15 0.97
CA LEU A 43 1.88 11.04 1.19
C LEU A 43 1.05 11.49 -0.02
N ARG A 44 1.50 12.53 -0.74
CA ARG A 44 0.82 12.94 -1.99
C ARG A 44 0.92 11.85 -3.04
N LEU A 45 2.11 11.30 -3.27
CA LEU A 45 2.31 10.20 -4.23
C LEU A 45 1.47 8.97 -3.87
N ALA A 46 1.45 8.58 -2.58
CA ALA A 46 0.64 7.46 -2.12
C ALA A 46 -0.87 7.71 -2.30
N ASN A 47 -1.35 8.94 -2.11
CA ASN A 47 -2.76 9.26 -2.30
C ASN A 47 -3.17 9.33 -3.78
N SER A 48 -2.30 9.82 -4.67
CA SER A 48 -2.63 9.92 -6.09
C SER A 48 -2.52 8.56 -6.78
N ASP A 49 -1.30 8.04 -6.82
CA ASP A 49 -0.94 6.96 -7.74
C ASP A 49 -1.46 5.63 -7.20
N LEU A 50 -1.17 5.35 -5.92
CA LEU A 50 -1.55 4.10 -5.27
C LEU A 50 -3.04 4.08 -4.88
N GLY A 51 -3.64 5.26 -4.66
CA GLY A 51 -5.08 5.38 -4.44
C GLY A 51 -5.90 4.91 -5.64
N SER A 52 -5.52 5.33 -6.85
CA SER A 52 -6.17 4.88 -8.09
C SER A 52 -6.05 3.37 -8.29
N LEU A 53 -4.90 2.79 -7.94
CA LEU A 53 -4.63 1.36 -8.05
C LEU A 53 -5.52 0.52 -7.12
N CYS A 54 -5.88 1.03 -5.94
CA CYS A 54 -6.83 0.35 -5.04
C CYS A 54 -8.22 0.18 -5.66
N THR A 55 -8.69 1.17 -6.44
CA THR A 55 -10.00 1.11 -7.11
C THR A 55 -10.04 0.15 -8.30
N ARG A 56 -8.87 -0.35 -8.73
CA ARG A 56 -8.72 -1.30 -9.85
C ARG A 56 -8.41 -2.71 -9.35
N ALA A 57 -8.39 -2.92 -8.04
CA ALA A 57 -8.12 -4.20 -7.43
C ALA A 57 -9.26 -5.18 -7.71
N ASN A 58 -8.90 -6.39 -8.13
CA ASN A 58 -9.81 -7.49 -8.39
C ASN A 58 -9.15 -8.82 -7.98
N SER A 59 -9.90 -9.92 -8.05
CA SER A 59 -9.41 -11.24 -7.62
C SER A 59 -8.16 -11.71 -8.39
N GLY A 60 -7.95 -11.24 -9.63
CA GLY A 60 -6.80 -11.61 -10.45
C GLY A 60 -5.51 -10.88 -10.10
N ASN A 61 -5.57 -9.72 -9.44
CA ASN A 61 -4.40 -8.87 -9.21
C ASN A 61 -4.16 -8.46 -7.75
N ILE A 62 -5.10 -8.75 -6.85
CA ILE A 62 -5.04 -8.29 -5.45
C ILE A 62 -3.78 -8.72 -4.72
N GLU A 63 -3.34 -9.97 -4.87
CA GLU A 63 -2.14 -10.48 -4.20
C GLU A 63 -0.86 -9.76 -4.69
N GLN A 64 -0.81 -9.37 -5.96
CA GLN A 64 0.30 -8.58 -6.51
C GLN A 64 0.30 -7.17 -5.91
N ILE A 65 -0.87 -6.54 -5.82
CA ILE A 65 -1.05 -5.21 -5.19
C ILE A 65 -0.63 -5.24 -3.72
N ARG A 66 -1.05 -6.26 -2.97
CA ARG A 66 -0.67 -6.45 -1.56
C ARG A 66 0.84 -6.59 -1.41
N THR A 67 1.46 -7.47 -2.20
CA THR A 67 2.91 -7.71 -2.20
C THR A 67 3.69 -6.42 -2.49
N MET A 68 3.20 -5.63 -3.44
CA MET A 68 3.79 -4.34 -3.79
C MET A 68 3.71 -3.35 -2.62
N PHE A 69 2.54 -3.18 -1.99
CA PHE A 69 2.40 -2.29 -0.84
C PHE A 69 3.22 -2.74 0.37
N GLN A 70 3.32 -4.05 0.62
CA GLN A 70 4.17 -4.59 1.69
C GLN A 70 5.65 -4.29 1.41
N THR A 71 6.11 -4.44 0.17
CA THR A 71 7.47 -4.05 -0.25
C THR A 71 7.71 -2.57 0.01
N MET A 72 6.79 -1.70 -0.43
CA MET A 72 6.87 -0.25 -0.19
C MET A 72 6.92 0.11 1.29
N VAL A 73 6.17 -0.59 2.15
CA VAL A 73 6.24 -0.43 3.62
C VAL A 73 7.65 -0.72 4.12
N GLN A 74 8.28 -1.81 3.66
CA GLN A 74 9.65 -2.15 4.08
C GLN A 74 10.67 -1.11 3.61
N LEU A 75 10.53 -0.60 2.37
CA LEU A 75 11.40 0.47 1.86
C LEU A 75 11.31 1.74 2.70
N VAL A 76 10.10 2.16 3.07
CA VAL A 76 9.90 3.32 3.95
C VAL A 76 10.47 3.07 5.35
N ARG A 77 10.32 1.85 5.90
CA ARG A 77 10.90 1.49 7.21
C ARG A 77 12.44 1.50 7.18
N ALA A 78 13.05 1.10 6.07
CA ALA A 78 14.48 1.13 5.87
C ALA A 78 15.03 2.53 5.55
N GLY A 79 14.17 3.52 5.30
CA GLY A 79 14.58 4.87 4.87
C GLY A 79 14.97 4.97 3.39
N ASN A 80 14.70 3.93 2.59
CA ASN A 80 15.04 3.86 1.17
C ASN A 80 14.00 4.59 0.30
N LEU A 81 13.90 5.91 0.48
CA LEU A 81 12.84 6.71 -0.17
C LEU A 81 12.98 6.77 -1.70
N GLY A 82 14.21 6.74 -2.23
CA GLY A 82 14.44 6.69 -3.68
C GLY A 82 13.90 5.41 -4.32
N GLN A 83 14.12 4.25 -3.69
CA GLN A 83 13.56 2.97 -4.16
C GLN A 83 12.04 2.94 -4.04
N PHE A 84 11.48 3.54 -2.99
CA PHE A 84 10.02 3.67 -2.84
C PHE A 84 9.39 4.44 -4.02
N GLU A 85 10.04 5.49 -4.50
CA GLU A 85 9.57 6.24 -5.68
C GLU A 85 9.69 5.46 -6.98
N THR A 86 10.78 4.69 -7.14
CA THR A 86 10.92 3.77 -8.26
C THR A 86 9.77 2.75 -8.28
N GLU A 87 9.40 2.20 -7.12
CA GLU A 87 8.28 1.27 -7.05
C GLU A 87 6.93 1.94 -7.34
N ILE A 88 6.72 3.20 -6.94
CA ILE A 88 5.51 3.94 -7.35
C ILE A 88 5.48 4.13 -8.88
N ALA A 89 6.61 4.46 -9.50
CA ALA A 89 6.68 4.62 -10.95
C ALA A 89 6.37 3.29 -11.68
N ARG A 90 6.91 2.18 -11.16
CA ARG A 90 6.65 0.82 -11.67
C ARG A 90 5.18 0.44 -11.55
N ALA A 91 4.54 0.77 -10.43
CA ALA A 91 3.11 0.51 -10.21
C ALA A 91 2.22 1.14 -11.30
N LYS A 92 2.62 2.29 -11.87
CA LYS A 92 1.88 2.95 -12.96
C LYS A 92 1.95 2.22 -14.29
N THR A 93 3.01 1.46 -14.53
CA THR A 93 3.23 0.78 -15.81
C THR A 93 2.71 -0.65 -15.82
N GLU A 94 2.67 -1.31 -14.65
CA GLU A 94 2.31 -2.72 -14.55
C GLU A 94 0.81 -2.97 -14.34
N PHE A 95 0.03 -1.94 -13.98
CA PHE A 95 -1.41 -2.04 -13.71
C PHE A 95 -2.19 -1.04 -14.55
#